data_AF-A0A7W8NEU8-F1
#
_entry.id   AF-A0A7W8NEU8-F1
#
_cell.length_a   1.000
_cell.length_b   1.000
_cell.length_c   1.000
_cell.angle_alpha   90.00
_cell.angle_beta   90.00
_cell.angle_gamma   90.00
#
_symmetry.space_group_name_H-M   'P 1'
#
loop_
_entity.id
_entity.type
_entity.pdbx_description
1 polymer ?
#
loop_
_entity_poly.entity_id
_entity_poly.type
_entity_poly.pdbx_seq_one_letter_code
_entity_poly.pdbx_strand_id
1 'polypeptide(L)'
;MTVPDAGLDPETQALMDEGDRLARHLAQTLDATLHDQPRLIFLGRSLALNLVRAFLPTVEHVTGRAGKPLHALLELDERGRVVVQTVTGDGELNAVLPVDDLLRDLLFVSGLLNPVVRSHLQEAVRGDEHHATRALVACLKSRPVLDAMGRQIRGWMGERQGR
;
A
#
# COMPACT_ATOMS: atom_id res chain seq x y z
N MET A 1 0.83 -15.67 36.06
CA MET A 1 0.75 -14.39 35.33
C MET A 1 1.12 -14.69 33.89
N THR A 2 0.13 -15.04 33.09
CA THR A 2 0.28 -15.38 31.67
C THR A 2 0.60 -14.09 30.93
N VAL A 3 1.77 -14.04 30.29
CA VAL A 3 2.09 -12.99 29.31
C VAL A 3 1.02 -13.10 28.23
N PRO A 4 0.28 -12.03 27.88
CA PRO A 4 -0.62 -12.09 26.74
C PRO A 4 0.26 -12.42 25.53
N ASP A 5 -0.13 -13.45 24.77
CA ASP A 5 0.39 -13.64 23.42
C ASP A 5 0.08 -12.35 22.67
N ALA A 6 1.08 -11.49 22.49
CA ALA A 6 0.91 -10.19 21.85
C ALA A 6 0.80 -10.44 20.34
N GLY A 7 -0.32 -11.04 19.94
CA GLY A 7 -0.73 -11.13 18.55
C GLY A 7 -0.76 -9.72 17.96
N LEU A 8 -0.48 -9.64 16.66
CA LEU A 8 -0.65 -8.40 15.90
C LEU A 8 -2.08 -7.90 16.08
N ASP A 9 -2.27 -6.59 16.12
CA ASP A 9 -3.62 -6.01 16.06
C ASP A 9 -4.34 -6.51 14.78
N PRO A 10 -5.67 -6.67 14.81
CA PRO A 10 -6.44 -7.23 13.70
C PRO A 10 -6.18 -6.53 12.36
N GLU A 11 -6.01 -5.21 12.37
CA GLU A 11 -5.71 -4.38 11.21
C GLU A 11 -4.33 -4.69 10.64
N THR A 12 -3.31 -4.81 11.49
CA THR A 12 -1.96 -5.22 11.08
C THR A 12 -1.95 -6.64 10.53
N GLN A 13 -2.69 -7.57 11.13
CA GLN A 13 -2.82 -8.92 10.57
C GLN A 13 -3.51 -8.90 9.20
N ALA A 14 -4.59 -8.14 9.04
CA ALA A 14 -5.27 -7.99 7.75
C ALA A 14 -4.35 -7.35 6.68
N LEU A 15 -3.48 -6.41 7.07
CA LEU A 15 -2.45 -5.87 6.18
C LEU A 15 -1.41 -6.91 5.78
N MET A 16 -1.01 -7.81 6.68
CA MET A 16 -0.12 -8.92 6.34
C MET A 16 -0.77 -9.86 5.31
N ASP A 17 -2.06 -10.13 5.46
CA ASP A 17 -2.83 -10.96 4.54
C ASP A 17 -2.97 -10.30 3.15
N GLU A 18 -3.15 -8.97 3.09
CA GLU A 18 -3.06 -8.21 1.84
C GLU A 18 -1.66 -8.25 1.24
N GLY A 19 -0.62 -8.19 2.08
CA GLY A 19 0.75 -8.41 1.67
C GLY A 19 0.98 -9.78 1.04
N ASP A 20 0.37 -10.82 1.59
CA ASP A 20 0.45 -12.20 1.05
C ASP A 20 -0.35 -12.36 -0.25
N ARG A 21 -1.48 -11.66 -0.38
CA ARG A 21 -2.21 -11.54 -1.66
C ARG A 21 -1.34 -10.86 -2.71
N LEU A 22 -0.72 -9.72 -2.37
CA LEU A 22 0.19 -9.01 -3.26
C LEU A 22 1.38 -9.88 -3.65
N ALA A 23 2.01 -10.58 -2.70
CA ALA A 23 3.14 -11.47 -2.95
C ALA A 23 2.81 -12.56 -3.98
N ARG A 24 1.62 -13.17 -3.89
CA ARG A 24 1.16 -14.15 -4.89
C ARG A 24 1.03 -13.54 -6.29
N HIS A 25 0.55 -12.31 -6.38
CA HIS A 25 0.45 -11.62 -7.66
C HIS A 25 1.82 -11.22 -8.22
N LEU A 26 2.76 -10.80 -7.34
CA LEU A 26 4.15 -10.53 -7.72
C LEU A 26 4.85 -11.79 -8.24
N ALA A 27 4.61 -12.96 -7.63
CA ALA A 27 5.15 -14.24 -8.08
C ALA A 27 4.71 -14.60 -9.52
N GLN A 28 3.54 -14.12 -9.95
CA GLN A 28 3.02 -14.33 -11.31
C GLN A 28 3.58 -13.33 -12.33
N THR A 29 4.18 -12.23 -11.87
CA THR A 29 4.53 -11.07 -12.70
C THR A 29 6.04 -10.85 -12.81
N LEU A 30 6.78 -11.18 -11.75
CA LEU A 30 8.24 -11.08 -11.69
C LEU A 30 8.88 -12.38 -12.16
N ASP A 31 10.08 -12.27 -12.71
CA ASP A 31 10.91 -13.44 -13.01
C ASP A 31 11.51 -13.96 -11.69
N ALA A 32 10.86 -14.97 -11.14
CA ALA A 32 11.16 -15.56 -9.84
C ALA A 32 10.92 -17.08 -9.87
N THR A 33 11.70 -17.80 -9.08
CA THR A 33 11.59 -19.24 -8.91
C THR A 33 10.93 -19.59 -7.57
N LEU A 34 10.66 -20.87 -7.34
CA LEU A 34 10.14 -21.34 -6.04
C LEU A 34 11.07 -20.99 -4.86
N HIS A 35 12.39 -20.90 -5.10
CA HIS A 35 13.35 -20.52 -4.06
C HIS A 35 13.20 -19.06 -3.62
N ASP A 36 12.62 -18.21 -4.47
CA ASP A 36 12.42 -16.79 -4.20
C ASP A 36 11.11 -16.50 -3.44
N GLN A 37 10.29 -17.53 -3.18
CA GLN A 37 8.99 -17.38 -2.54
C GLN A 37 9.05 -16.66 -1.17
N PRO A 38 9.99 -16.97 -0.25
CA PRO A 38 10.11 -16.23 1.01
C PRO A 38 10.42 -14.74 0.79
N ARG A 39 11.23 -14.42 -0.23
CA ARG A 39 11.57 -13.04 -0.58
C ARG A 39 10.34 -12.31 -1.12
N LEU A 40 9.55 -12.95 -1.97
CA LEU A 40 8.31 -12.36 -2.50
C LEU A 40 7.28 -12.09 -1.40
N ILE A 41 7.13 -13.00 -0.43
CA ILE A 41 6.27 -12.80 0.76
C ILE A 41 6.74 -11.58 1.55
N PHE A 42 8.04 -11.49 1.83
CA PHE A 42 8.64 -10.34 2.50
C PHE A 42 8.36 -9.03 1.74
N LEU A 43 8.54 -9.02 0.41
CA LEU A 43 8.30 -7.83 -0.41
C LEU A 43 6.82 -7.43 -0.40
N GLY A 44 5.90 -8.38 -0.56
CA GLY A 44 4.46 -8.13 -0.55
C GLY A 44 4.00 -7.52 0.77
N ARG A 45 4.34 -8.15 1.90
CA ARG A 45 4.05 -7.63 3.25
C ARG A 45 4.68 -6.27 3.49
N SER A 46 5.94 -6.09 3.09
CA SER A 46 6.63 -4.81 3.27
C SER A 46 5.98 -3.70 2.44
N LEU A 47 5.58 -3.95 1.19
CA LEU A 47 4.88 -2.97 0.37
C LEU A 47 3.54 -2.60 1.00
N ALA A 48 2.73 -3.58 1.40
CA ALA A 48 1.42 -3.34 2.02
C ALA A 48 1.55 -2.45 3.26
N LEU A 49 2.42 -2.83 4.21
CA LEU A 49 2.62 -2.08 5.44
C LEU A 49 3.16 -0.67 5.18
N ASN A 50 4.22 -0.54 4.38
CA ASN A 50 4.89 0.75 4.22
C ASN A 50 4.05 1.72 3.41
N LEU A 51 3.41 1.28 2.33
CA LEU A 51 2.57 2.16 1.51
C LEU A 51 1.36 2.63 2.30
N VAL A 52 0.63 1.73 2.96
CA VAL A 52 -0.57 2.11 3.70
C VAL A 52 -0.20 3.03 4.86
N ARG A 53 0.80 2.68 5.67
CA ARG A 53 1.22 3.50 6.82
C ARG A 53 1.79 4.86 6.41
N ALA A 54 2.43 4.97 5.25
CA ALA A 54 2.86 6.26 4.73
C ALA A 54 1.69 7.06 4.15
N PHE A 55 0.71 6.38 3.56
CA PHE A 55 -0.41 7.01 2.87
C PHE A 55 -1.36 7.73 3.82
N LEU A 56 -1.72 7.14 4.97
CA LEU A 56 -2.64 7.75 5.95
C LEU A 56 -2.21 9.18 6.37
N PRO A 57 -1.01 9.41 6.97
CA PRO A 57 -0.59 10.75 7.35
C PRO A 57 -0.34 11.66 6.14
N THR A 58 -0.03 11.10 4.96
CA THR A 58 0.12 11.89 3.73
C THR A 58 -1.22 12.48 3.29
N VAL A 59 -2.31 11.73 3.40
CA VAL A 59 -3.66 12.22 3.11
C VAL A 59 -3.98 13.41 4.02
N GLU A 60 -3.81 13.25 5.33
CA GLU A 60 -4.14 14.30 6.30
C GLU A 60 -3.31 15.57 6.05
N HIS A 61 -2.01 15.40 5.82
CA HIS A 61 -1.10 16.50 5.57
C HIS A 61 -1.44 17.26 4.28
N VAL A 62 -1.69 16.56 3.18
CA VAL A 62 -1.99 17.16 1.88
C VAL A 62 -3.34 17.85 1.90
N THR A 63 -4.37 17.18 2.43
CA THR A 63 -5.75 17.68 2.46
C THR A 63 -5.89 18.87 3.41
N GLY A 64 -5.20 18.84 4.55
CA GLY A 64 -5.11 19.97 5.47
C GLY A 64 -4.46 21.20 4.81
N ARG A 65 -3.36 21.02 4.07
CA ARG A 65 -2.73 22.13 3.31
C ARG A 65 -3.59 22.65 2.16
N ALA A 66 -4.46 21.81 1.61
CA ALA A 66 -5.41 22.19 0.56
C ALA A 66 -6.67 22.89 1.08
N GLY A 67 -6.82 23.07 2.41
CA GLY A 67 -8.00 23.70 3.02
C GLY A 67 -9.25 22.82 3.05
N LYS A 68 -9.11 21.51 2.80
CA LYS A 68 -10.18 20.51 2.86
C LYS A 68 -9.74 19.33 3.74
N PRO A 69 -9.53 19.53 5.05
CA PRO A 69 -8.92 18.53 5.90
C PRO A 69 -9.75 17.23 5.92
N LEU A 70 -9.06 16.11 5.69
CA LEU A 70 -9.58 14.77 5.86
C LEU A 70 -8.76 14.05 6.92
N HIS A 71 -9.41 13.26 7.76
CA HIS A 71 -8.77 12.29 8.65
C HIS A 71 -8.79 10.92 8.01
N ALA A 72 -7.65 10.25 7.97
CA ALA A 72 -7.49 8.95 7.31
C ALA A 72 -7.27 7.84 8.34
N LEU A 73 -8.13 6.84 8.30
CA LEU A 73 -8.17 5.74 9.25
C LEU A 73 -8.01 4.42 8.53
N LEU A 74 -7.45 3.44 9.23
CA LEU A 74 -7.39 2.05 8.80
C LEU A 74 -8.41 1.27 9.61
N GLU A 75 -9.36 0.62 8.95
CA GLU A 75 -10.41 -0.15 9.60
C GLU A 75 -10.59 -1.51 8.93
N LEU A 76 -11.37 -2.38 9.56
CA LEU A 76 -11.83 -3.63 8.98
C LEU A 76 -13.28 -3.47 8.51
N ASP A 77 -13.57 -3.91 7.28
CA ASP A 77 -14.94 -4.02 6.80
C ASP A 77 -15.68 -5.19 7.47
N GLU A 78 -16.99 -5.32 7.20
CA GLU A 78 -17.84 -6.40 7.74
C GLU A 78 -17.34 -7.82 7.37
N ARG A 79 -16.46 -7.93 6.37
CA ARG A 79 -15.86 -9.19 5.91
C ARG A 79 -14.45 -9.39 6.47
N GLY A 80 -14.00 -8.53 7.37
CA GLY A 80 -12.65 -8.55 7.96
C GLY A 80 -11.55 -8.11 6.99
N ARG A 81 -11.89 -7.45 5.88
CA ARG A 81 -10.87 -6.91 4.95
C ARG A 81 -10.48 -5.52 5.39
N VAL A 82 -9.21 -5.20 5.23
CA VAL A 82 -8.70 -3.89 5.61
C VAL A 82 -9.06 -2.83 4.56
N VAL A 83 -9.60 -1.72 5.03
CA VAL A 83 -9.98 -0.56 4.22
C VAL A 83 -9.32 0.70 4.76
N VAL A 84 -9.00 1.62 3.86
CA VAL A 84 -8.67 3.00 4.21
C VAL A 84 -9.96 3.81 4.13
N GLN A 85 -10.35 4.39 5.25
CA GLN A 85 -11.47 5.30 5.37
C GLN A 85 -10.97 6.73 5.48
N THR A 86 -11.66 7.68 4.86
CA THR A 86 -11.49 9.10 5.12
C THR A 86 -12.77 9.70 5.67
N VAL A 87 -12.63 10.55 6.69
CA VAL A 87 -13.72 11.33 7.27
C VAL A 87 -13.37 12.81 7.23
N THR A 88 -14.40 13.66 7.13
CA THR A 88 -14.23 15.12 7.20
C THR A 88 -13.96 15.58 8.63
N GLY A 89 -13.62 16.87 8.81
CA GLY A 89 -13.46 17.46 10.14
C GLY A 89 -14.70 17.39 11.03
N ASP A 90 -15.89 17.28 10.44
CA ASP A 90 -17.17 17.13 11.16
C ASP A 90 -17.48 15.66 11.49
N GLY A 91 -16.60 14.72 11.12
CA GLY A 91 -16.77 13.28 11.35
C GLY A 91 -17.59 12.56 10.28
N GLU A 92 -18.08 13.27 9.25
CA GLU A 92 -18.83 12.67 8.15
C GLU A 92 -17.93 11.81 7.26
N LEU A 93 -18.43 10.63 6.86
CA LEU A 93 -17.73 9.72 5.96
C LEU A 93 -17.53 10.36 4.57
N ASN A 94 -16.28 10.47 4.13
CA ASN A 94 -15.92 11.02 2.82
C ASN A 94 -15.70 9.93 1.76
N ALA A 95 -14.87 8.93 2.08
CA ALA A 95 -14.57 7.83 1.16
C ALA A 95 -14.09 6.59 1.91
N VAL A 96 -14.31 5.42 1.31
CA VAL A 96 -13.76 4.12 1.74
C VAL A 96 -13.08 3.48 0.54
N LEU A 97 -11.85 2.98 0.72
CA LEU A 97 -11.09 2.29 -0.31
C LEU A 97 -10.48 1.01 0.26
N PRO A 98 -10.82 -0.17 -0.29
CA PRO A 98 -10.13 -1.41 0.04
C PRO A 98 -8.61 -1.30 -0.15
N VAL A 99 -7.82 -1.87 0.76
CA VAL A 99 -6.36 -1.78 0.67
C VAL A 99 -5.82 -2.50 -0.57
N ASP A 100 -6.45 -3.59 -1.02
CA ASP A 100 -6.05 -4.26 -2.26
C ASP A 100 -6.23 -3.35 -3.49
N ASP A 101 -7.31 -2.59 -3.54
CA ASP A 101 -7.54 -1.57 -4.57
C ASP A 101 -6.54 -0.41 -4.45
N LEU A 102 -6.24 0.06 -3.23
CA LEU A 102 -5.19 1.07 -3.02
C LEU A 102 -3.83 0.57 -3.54
N LEU A 103 -3.38 -0.62 -3.13
CA LEU A 103 -2.10 -1.18 -3.57
C LEU A 103 -2.07 -1.38 -5.08
N ARG A 104 -3.19 -1.80 -5.68
CA ARG A 104 -3.33 -1.90 -7.13
C ARG A 104 -3.14 -0.53 -7.79
N ASP A 105 -3.84 0.48 -7.31
CA ASP A 105 -3.79 1.83 -7.88
C ASP A 105 -2.42 2.52 -7.71
N LEU A 106 -1.67 2.15 -6.67
CA LEU A 106 -0.33 2.67 -6.41
C LEU A 106 0.78 2.00 -7.23
N LEU A 107 0.64 0.70 -7.51
CA LEU A 107 1.71 -0.11 -8.10
C LEU A 107 1.47 -0.50 -9.56
N PHE A 108 0.22 -0.49 -10.01
CA PHE A 108 -0.20 -1.00 -11.32
C PHE A 108 -0.75 0.11 -12.21
N VAL A 109 -0.60 -0.08 -13.52
CA VAL A 109 -1.19 0.75 -14.56
C VAL A 109 -1.87 -0.19 -15.56
N SER A 110 -3.18 -0.04 -15.72
CA SER A 110 -3.98 -0.89 -16.62
C SER A 110 -3.83 -2.40 -16.33
N GLY A 111 -3.77 -2.76 -15.04
CA GLY A 111 -3.64 -4.15 -14.59
C GLY A 111 -2.23 -4.74 -14.68
N LEU A 112 -1.25 -3.98 -15.19
CA LEU A 112 0.15 -4.39 -15.25
C LEU A 112 0.97 -3.62 -14.24
N LEU A 113 1.95 -4.28 -13.63
CA LEU A 113 2.91 -3.63 -12.73
C LEU A 113 3.58 -2.47 -13.48
N ASN A 114 3.61 -1.29 -12.88
CA ASN A 114 4.28 -0.14 -13.50
C ASN A 114 5.74 -0.51 -13.81
N PRO A 115 6.29 -0.20 -15.01
CA PRO A 115 7.62 -0.66 -15.41
C PRO A 115 8.75 -0.30 -14.43
N VAL A 116 8.70 0.89 -13.82
CA VAL A 116 9.70 1.34 -12.83
C VAL A 116 9.57 0.55 -11.54
N VAL A 117 8.34 0.38 -11.05
CA VAL A 117 8.03 -0.44 -9.88
C VAL A 117 8.51 -1.88 -10.11
N ARG A 118 8.16 -2.46 -11.26
CA ARG A 118 8.61 -3.80 -11.67
C ARG A 118 10.14 -3.91 -11.65
N SER A 119 10.85 -2.93 -12.21
CA SER A 119 12.33 -2.94 -12.24
C SER A 119 12.91 -3.02 -10.83
N HIS A 120 12.45 -2.14 -9.92
CA HIS A 120 12.92 -2.15 -8.54
C HIS A 120 12.55 -3.44 -7.80
N LEU A 121 11.34 -3.96 -8.00
CA LEU A 121 10.94 -5.23 -7.36
C LEU A 121 11.72 -6.42 -7.92
N GLN A 122 12.04 -6.42 -9.21
CA GLN A 122 12.87 -7.46 -9.83
C GLN A 122 14.31 -7.45 -9.29
N GLU A 123 14.89 -6.27 -9.10
CA GLU A 123 16.18 -6.09 -8.41
C GLU A 123 16.10 -6.60 -6.97
N ALA A 124 15.00 -6.31 -6.27
CA ALA A 124 14.80 -6.74 -4.89
C ALA A 124 14.67 -8.26 -4.74
N VAL A 125 14.16 -8.95 -5.75
CA VAL A 125 14.08 -10.42 -5.78
C VAL A 125 15.47 -11.05 -5.95
N ARG A 126 16.29 -10.52 -6.85
CA ARG A 126 17.59 -11.12 -7.23
C ARG A 126 18.77 -10.74 -6.33
N GLY A 127 18.64 -9.65 -5.58
CA GLY A 127 19.72 -9.10 -4.76
C GLY A 127 19.91 -9.83 -3.42
N ASP A 128 21.05 -9.54 -2.77
CA ASP A 128 21.23 -9.84 -1.36
C ASP A 128 20.24 -9.03 -0.48
N GLU A 129 20.18 -9.32 0.81
CA GLU A 129 19.22 -8.69 1.72
C GLU A 129 19.31 -7.16 1.78
N HIS A 130 20.54 -6.63 1.77
CA HIS A 130 20.75 -5.18 1.78
C HIS A 130 20.33 -4.55 0.45
N HIS A 131 20.59 -5.23 -0.65
CA HIS A 131 20.15 -4.82 -1.98
C HIS A 131 18.62 -4.85 -2.07
N ALA A 132 17.97 -5.90 -1.56
CA ALA A 132 16.51 -6.01 -1.52
C ALA A 132 15.87 -4.86 -0.76
N THR A 133 16.44 -4.50 0.39
CA THR A 133 15.96 -3.37 1.19
C THR A 133 16.11 -2.05 0.43
N ARG A 134 17.26 -1.80 -0.20
CA ARG A 134 17.47 -0.57 -1.00
C ARG A 134 16.54 -0.48 -2.19
N ALA A 135 16.36 -1.57 -2.92
CA ALA A 135 15.47 -1.64 -4.08
C ALA A 135 14.01 -1.44 -3.68
N LEU A 136 13.57 -2.00 -2.54
CA LEU A 136 12.25 -1.71 -1.97
C LEU A 136 12.08 -0.23 -1.62
N VAL A 137 13.07 0.38 -0.96
CA VAL A 137 13.03 1.82 -0.64
C VAL A 137 12.97 2.67 -1.91
N ALA A 138 13.74 2.31 -2.94
CA ALA A 138 13.69 2.98 -4.24
C ALA A 138 12.32 2.84 -4.90
N CYS A 139 11.71 1.66 -4.85
CA CYS A 139 10.35 1.41 -5.31
C CYS A 139 9.33 2.34 -4.62
N LEU A 140 9.33 2.39 -3.29
CA LEU A 140 8.42 3.22 -2.50
C LEU A 140 8.56 4.72 -2.78
N LYS A 141 9.79 5.17 -3.07
CA LYS A 141 10.10 6.57 -3.40
C LYS A 141 10.02 6.89 -4.89
N SER A 142 9.69 5.90 -5.72
CA SER A 142 9.66 6.08 -7.17
C SER A 142 8.56 7.05 -7.57
N ARG A 143 8.85 7.87 -8.59
CA ARG A 143 7.89 8.87 -9.09
C ARG A 143 6.52 8.28 -9.45
N PRO A 144 6.39 7.09 -10.08
CA PRO A 144 5.08 6.52 -10.37
C PRO A 144 4.22 6.27 -9.14
N VAL A 145 4.83 5.79 -8.04
CA VAL A 145 4.13 5.55 -6.77
C VAL A 145 3.70 6.87 -6.15
N LEU A 146 4.60 7.85 -6.06
CA LEU A 146 4.29 9.17 -5.49
C LEU A 146 3.21 9.91 -6.31
N ASP A 147 3.30 9.86 -7.63
CA ASP A 147 2.29 10.43 -8.52
C ASP A 147 0.93 9.71 -8.37
N ALA A 148 0.94 8.39 -8.18
CA ALA A 148 -0.27 7.61 -7.91
C ALA A 148 -0.91 7.97 -6.57
N MET A 149 -0.12 8.09 -5.50
CA MET A 149 -0.60 8.58 -4.20
C MET A 149 -1.25 9.96 -4.35
N GLY A 150 -0.59 10.88 -5.06
CA GLY A 150 -1.12 12.22 -5.32
C GLY A 150 -2.43 12.20 -6.11
N ARG A 151 -2.58 11.29 -7.08
CA ARG A 151 -3.85 11.11 -7.83
C ARG A 151 -4.96 10.59 -6.92
N GLN A 152 -4.67 9.62 -6.05
CA GLN A 152 -5.66 9.08 -5.11
C GLN A 152 -6.18 10.17 -4.16
N ILE A 153 -5.26 10.93 -3.54
CA ILE A 153 -5.61 11.99 -2.61
C ILE A 153 -6.46 13.08 -3.30
N ARG A 154 -6.07 13.51 -4.52
CA ARG A 154 -6.88 14.45 -5.31
C ARG A 154 -8.26 13.89 -5.65
N GLY A 155 -8.36 12.59 -5.93
CA GLY A 155 -9.63 11.91 -6.13
C GLY A 155 -10.57 12.06 -4.93
N TRP A 156 -10.06 11.90 -3.72
CA TRP A 156 -10.82 12.07 -2.48
C TRP A 156 -11.19 13.51 -2.13
N MET A 157 -10.45 14.49 -2.64
CA MET A 157 -10.80 15.91 -2.53
C MET A 157 -11.83 16.37 -3.57
N GLY A 158 -12.33 15.45 -4.42
CA GLY A 158 -13.26 15.74 -5.52
C GLY A 158 -12.59 16.35 -6.77
N GLU A 159 -11.26 16.33 -6.86
CA GLU A 159 -10.47 17.05 -7.88
C GLU A 159 -10.03 16.14 -9.04
N ARG A 160 -10.89 15.21 -9.46
CA ARG A 160 -10.58 14.34 -10.62
C ARG A 160 -10.40 15.20 -11.88
N GLN A 161 -9.14 15.35 -12.33
CA GLN A 161 -8.83 15.83 -13.67
C GLN A 161 -9.46 14.89 -14.69
N GLY A 162 -10.22 15.47 -15.63
CA GLY A 162 -10.81 14.77 -16.75
C GLY A 162 -9.77 13.95 -17.50
N ARG A 163 -10.21 12.77 -17.95
CA ARG A 163 -9.46 11.89 -18.86
C ARG A 163 -9.08 12.63 -20.14
#